data_AF-A0A951U5J2-F1
#
_entry.id   AF-A0A951U5J2-F1
#
_cell.length_a   1.000
_cell.length_b   1.000
_cell.length_c   1.000
_cell.angle_alpha   90.00
_cell.angle_beta   90.00
_cell.angle_gamma   90.00
#
_symmetry.space_group_name_H-M   'P 1'
#
loop_
_entity.id
_entity.type
_entity.pdbx_description
1 polymer ?
#
loop_
_entity_poly.entity_id
_entity_poly.type
_entity_poly.pdbx_seq_one_letter_code
_entity_poly.pdbx_strand_id
1 'polypeptide(L)'
;MHPRNLFTFNSKAAKAAQRQQNSSQLTPDNLDHSLDGSSDPAQSATPLRQQLRSALATSFWFCCALASFDAAINLLFPYPKDPLETAPKALSLYFDYGRSLEGKVARQIGSTDETSALIAQAGWLGDLPNPAEPKQPKPGHHLISLYGMSFVGNLAEAIHDLDPSLDMRLHLGPASPPNHTFAAYQRDRGQQQADIVVFGILASSVRGMDAVSGMNLLTDFPAPFTFPHYELQQGKLVEIAPKVQSLADLRQAFQDPQQQQAFAAQMQQYDRFFDSFIYEQNLLDRSAMLRMIRRAWAKTHQEQVESQIHDRQGFKPNWPQVPVLKAMVAEFAATARADGKRPLVILFNDRGFDDHLYQLLQPTLEANQIPYFSTHETAPATDGSNFVGDGHFTEAANHKLAEKALSVIQQELRQADRQP
;
A
#
# COMPACT_ATOMS: atom_id res chain seq x y z
N MET A 1 5.36 28.68 -1.44
CA MET A 1 4.45 27.99 -0.51
C MET A 1 5.06 26.62 -0.25
N HIS A 2 5.61 26.39 0.94
CA HIS A 2 6.16 25.07 1.30
C HIS A 2 5.01 24.05 1.40
N PRO A 3 5.15 22.83 0.84
CA PRO A 3 4.18 21.77 1.08
C PRO A 3 4.28 21.39 2.56
N ARG A 4 3.26 21.73 3.34
CA ARG A 4 3.12 21.25 4.72
C ARG A 4 2.90 19.74 4.70
N ASN A 5 3.65 19.02 5.54
CA ASN A 5 3.63 17.59 5.82
C ASN A 5 2.29 16.91 5.52
N LEU A 6 2.27 16.15 4.41
CA LEU A 6 1.10 15.47 3.87
C LEU A 6 0.76 14.13 4.57
N PHE A 7 1.50 13.73 5.60
CA PHE A 7 1.36 12.40 6.20
C PHE A 7 1.49 12.45 7.72
N THR A 8 0.51 13.03 8.40
CA THR A 8 0.27 12.75 9.83
C THR A 8 -1.08 12.08 9.98
N PHE A 9 -1.12 10.74 9.86
CA PHE A 9 -2.31 9.96 10.23
C PHE A 9 -2.44 9.90 11.76
N ASN A 10 -3.62 10.25 12.25
CA ASN A 10 -3.91 10.40 13.67
C ASN A 10 -3.91 9.03 14.40
N SER A 11 -2.86 8.76 15.17
CA SER A 11 -2.52 7.45 15.77
C SER A 11 -3.42 6.96 16.92
N LYS A 12 -4.61 7.55 17.13
CA LYS A 12 -5.47 7.21 18.27
C LYS A 12 -6.33 5.95 18.07
N ALA A 13 -6.47 5.42 16.86
CA ALA A 13 -7.26 4.21 16.59
C ALA A 13 -6.50 2.88 16.77
N ALA A 14 -5.16 2.88 16.71
CA ALA A 14 -4.34 1.66 16.74
C ALA A 14 -4.19 1.02 18.13
N LYS A 15 -4.47 1.75 19.22
CA LYS A 15 -4.33 1.24 20.60
C LYS A 15 -5.46 0.31 21.06
N ALA A 16 -6.55 0.15 20.29
CA ALA A 16 -7.70 -0.67 20.69
C ALA A 16 -7.61 -2.14 20.24
N ALA A 17 -6.82 -2.46 19.21
CA ALA A 17 -6.82 -3.81 18.61
C ALA A 17 -5.85 -4.82 19.26
N GLN A 18 -4.88 -4.35 20.05
CA GLN A 18 -3.78 -5.20 20.55
C GLN A 18 -4.03 -5.81 21.95
N ARG A 19 -5.21 -5.58 22.55
CA ARG A 19 -5.55 -6.07 23.90
C ARG A 19 -6.46 -7.30 23.95
N GLN A 20 -6.80 -7.90 22.80
CA GLN A 20 -7.76 -9.02 22.72
C GLN A 20 -7.14 -10.40 22.42
N GLN A 21 -5.80 -10.53 22.34
CA GLN A 21 -5.14 -11.82 22.04
C GLN A 21 -4.64 -12.62 23.26
N ASN A 22 -4.83 -12.13 24.49
CA ASN A 22 -4.41 -12.83 25.71
C ASN A 22 -5.57 -13.14 26.66
N SER A 23 -6.51 -14.01 26.28
CA SER A 23 -7.31 -14.78 27.25
C SER A 23 -8.13 -15.89 26.58
N SER A 24 -7.54 -17.07 26.41
CA SER A 24 -8.27 -18.33 26.14
C SER A 24 -7.40 -19.54 26.52
N GLN A 25 -7.13 -19.72 27.81
CA GLN A 25 -6.83 -21.03 28.37
C GLN A 25 -7.95 -21.35 29.36
N LEU A 26 -8.93 -22.15 28.93
CA LEU A 26 -9.92 -22.77 29.80
C LEU A 26 -9.64 -24.27 29.82
N THR A 27 -9.38 -24.78 31.01
CA THR A 27 -9.31 -26.20 31.36
C THR A 27 -10.70 -26.84 31.28
N PRO A 28 -10.82 -28.12 30.89
CA PRO A 28 -12.08 -28.84 30.97
C PRO A 28 -12.26 -29.37 32.41
N ASP A 29 -13.22 -28.80 33.14
CA ASP A 29 -13.69 -29.37 34.40
C ASP A 29 -14.68 -30.50 34.11
N ASN A 30 -14.33 -31.68 34.62
CA ASN A 30 -15.20 -32.84 34.78
C ASN A 30 -16.38 -32.48 35.69
N LEU A 31 -17.61 -32.57 35.17
CA LEU A 31 -18.81 -32.68 35.99
C LEU A 31 -19.56 -33.96 35.61
N ASP A 32 -19.36 -34.92 36.50
CA ASP A 32 -20.07 -36.18 36.61
C ASP A 32 -21.46 -35.87 37.19
N HIS A 33 -22.51 -35.99 36.37
CA HIS A 33 -23.90 -35.88 36.82
C HIS A 33 -24.67 -37.15 36.49
N SER A 34 -24.76 -37.98 37.53
CA SER A 34 -25.82 -38.93 37.87
C SER A 34 -27.06 -38.89 36.98
N LEU A 35 -27.23 -39.98 36.23
CA LEU A 35 -28.47 -40.42 35.59
C LEU A 35 -29.47 -40.84 36.67
N ASP A 36 -30.59 -40.13 36.79
CA ASP A 36 -31.74 -40.65 37.50
C ASP A 36 -33.07 -40.15 36.91
N GLY A 37 -33.98 -41.10 36.67
CA GLY A 37 -35.42 -40.89 36.87
C GLY A 37 -36.29 -40.40 35.71
N SER A 38 -37.12 -41.33 35.22
CA SER A 38 -38.45 -41.15 34.59
C SER A 38 -38.53 -40.84 33.08
N SER A 39 -38.63 -41.92 32.30
CA SER A 39 -39.12 -41.90 30.93
C SER A 39 -40.66 -41.89 30.92
N ASP A 40 -41.27 -40.72 30.75
CA ASP A 40 -42.71 -40.58 30.50
C ASP A 40 -42.95 -40.64 28.97
N PRO A 41 -43.57 -41.71 28.43
CA PRO A 41 -43.68 -41.94 26.99
C PRO A 41 -44.94 -41.27 26.44
N ALA A 42 -45.00 -39.94 26.50
CA ALA A 42 -46.08 -39.18 25.88
C ALA A 42 -45.61 -37.79 25.41
N GLN A 43 -44.40 -37.70 24.84
CA GLN A 43 -44.01 -36.51 24.08
C GLN A 43 -44.76 -36.52 22.75
N SER A 44 -45.93 -35.88 22.76
CA SER A 44 -46.75 -35.57 21.59
C SER A 44 -45.89 -34.91 20.52
N ALA A 45 -45.64 -35.64 19.42
CA ALA A 45 -44.92 -35.13 18.28
C ALA A 45 -45.66 -33.89 17.74
N THR A 46 -45.09 -32.71 17.98
CA THR A 46 -45.58 -31.46 17.37
C THR A 46 -45.65 -31.71 15.86
N PRO A 47 -46.81 -31.51 15.20
CA PRO A 47 -46.94 -31.85 13.79
C PRO A 47 -45.89 -31.09 12.98
N LEU A 48 -45.16 -31.79 12.11
CA LEU A 48 -44.06 -31.25 11.27
C LEU A 48 -44.39 -29.87 10.64
N ARG A 49 -45.66 -29.66 10.28
CA ARG A 49 -46.16 -28.38 9.75
C ARG A 49 -46.03 -27.20 10.72
N GLN A 50 -46.29 -27.41 12.01
CA GLN A 50 -46.14 -26.37 13.02
C GLN A 50 -44.67 -26.04 13.26
N GLN A 51 -43.79 -27.05 13.29
CA GLN A 51 -42.35 -26.84 13.39
C GLN A 51 -41.81 -26.05 12.20
N LEU A 52 -42.22 -26.41 10.97
CA LEU A 52 -41.83 -25.68 9.75
C LEU A 52 -42.34 -24.23 9.76
N ARG A 53 -43.59 -23.99 10.17
CA ARG A 53 -44.15 -22.63 10.28
C ARG A 53 -43.38 -21.79 11.29
N SER A 54 -43.09 -22.34 12.47
CA SER A 54 -42.30 -21.65 13.48
C SER A 54 -40.88 -21.36 12.99
N ALA A 55 -40.22 -22.32 12.33
CA ALA A 55 -38.90 -22.10 11.76
C ALA A 55 -38.90 -20.99 10.70
N LEU A 56 -39.88 -20.99 9.77
CA LEU A 56 -40.01 -19.94 8.75
C LEU A 56 -40.31 -18.57 9.37
N ALA A 57 -41.20 -18.51 10.36
CA ALA A 57 -41.51 -17.26 11.06
C ALA A 57 -40.29 -16.70 11.79
N THR A 58 -39.54 -17.55 12.50
CA THR A 58 -38.30 -17.15 13.17
C THR A 58 -37.25 -16.68 12.17
N SER A 59 -37.02 -17.41 11.08
CA SER A 59 -36.08 -16.99 10.02
C SER A 59 -36.49 -15.67 9.39
N PHE A 60 -37.78 -15.46 9.13
CA PHE A 60 -38.30 -14.19 8.61
C PHE A 60 -38.03 -13.03 9.57
N TRP A 61 -38.39 -13.17 10.85
CA TRP A 61 -38.16 -12.13 11.86
C TRP A 61 -36.66 -11.84 12.05
N PHE A 62 -35.82 -12.88 12.01
CA PHE A 62 -34.38 -12.72 12.04
C PHE A 62 -33.87 -11.91 10.85
N CYS A 63 -34.30 -12.24 9.62
CA CYS A 63 -33.95 -11.47 8.42
C CYS A 63 -34.43 -10.01 8.50
N CYS A 64 -35.65 -9.77 8.98
CA CYS A 64 -36.17 -8.42 9.19
C CYS A 64 -35.34 -7.63 10.22
N ALA A 65 -34.93 -8.27 11.32
CA ALA A 65 -34.07 -7.65 12.31
C ALA A 65 -32.71 -7.29 11.72
N LEU A 66 -32.07 -8.20 10.97
CA LEU A 66 -30.81 -7.93 10.29
C LEU A 66 -30.91 -6.75 9.30
N ALA A 67 -31.95 -6.73 8.46
CA ALA A 67 -32.21 -5.63 7.54
C ALA A 67 -32.42 -4.29 8.28
N SER A 68 -33.12 -4.33 9.42
CA SER A 68 -33.34 -3.14 10.26
C SER A 68 -32.04 -2.62 10.88
N PHE A 69 -31.18 -3.51 11.39
CA PHE A 69 -29.86 -3.14 11.89
C PHE A 69 -28.96 -2.57 10.80
N ASP A 70 -28.96 -3.19 9.62
CA ASP A 70 -28.19 -2.72 8.48
C ASP A 70 -28.61 -1.30 8.04
N ALA A 71 -29.91 -1.06 7.94
CA ALA A 71 -30.45 0.27 7.66
C ALA A 71 -30.10 1.28 8.77
N ALA A 72 -30.22 0.89 10.03
CA ALA A 72 -29.89 1.74 11.18
C ALA A 72 -28.40 2.11 11.19
N ILE A 73 -27.48 1.18 10.92
CA ILE A 73 -26.04 1.46 10.84
C ILE A 73 -25.74 2.50 9.77
N ASN A 74 -26.30 2.31 8.56
CA ASN A 74 -26.10 3.25 7.45
C ASN A 74 -26.67 4.65 7.74
N LEU A 75 -27.78 4.73 8.48
CA LEU A 75 -28.39 5.99 8.87
C LEU A 75 -27.62 6.72 9.98
N LEU A 76 -27.16 5.97 10.99
CA LEU A 76 -26.49 6.53 12.17
C LEU A 76 -25.01 6.83 11.95
N PHE A 77 -24.34 6.07 11.07
CA PHE A 77 -22.91 6.17 10.80
C PHE A 77 -22.62 6.36 9.31
N PRO A 78 -23.21 7.39 8.65
CA PRO A 78 -22.90 7.67 7.26
C PRO A 78 -21.43 8.04 7.12
N TYR A 79 -20.82 7.58 6.03
CA TYR A 79 -19.50 8.06 5.63
C TYR A 79 -19.65 9.46 4.98
N PRO A 80 -18.70 10.38 5.18
CA PRO A 80 -18.69 11.68 4.51
C PRO A 80 -18.88 11.59 3.00
N LYS A 81 -19.59 12.57 2.43
CA LYS A 81 -19.75 12.70 0.98
C LYS A 81 -18.69 13.60 0.34
N ASP A 82 -18.14 14.53 1.12
CA ASP A 82 -17.10 15.44 0.67
C ASP A 82 -15.76 14.67 0.59
N PRO A 83 -15.13 14.55 -0.60
CA PRO A 83 -13.82 13.91 -0.75
C PRO A 83 -12.72 14.55 0.11
N LEU A 84 -12.89 15.83 0.47
CA LEU A 84 -11.93 16.58 1.29
C LEU A 84 -12.06 16.31 2.80
N GLU A 85 -13.12 15.62 3.25
CA GLU A 85 -13.27 15.22 4.64
C GLU A 85 -12.40 13.99 4.96
N THR A 86 -11.13 14.24 5.29
CA THR A 86 -10.11 13.20 5.54
C THR A 86 -10.18 12.55 6.92
N ALA A 87 -11.06 13.01 7.82
CA ALA A 87 -11.14 12.56 9.21
C ALA A 87 -12.56 12.08 9.60
N PRO A 88 -13.08 11.01 8.96
CA PRO A 88 -14.38 10.46 9.32
C PRO A 88 -14.41 9.95 10.77
N LYS A 89 -15.61 9.91 11.35
CA LYS A 89 -15.83 9.28 12.67
C LYS A 89 -15.41 7.80 12.62
N ALA A 90 -14.83 7.31 13.71
CA ALA A 90 -14.29 5.94 13.78
C ALA A 90 -15.31 4.85 13.38
N LEU A 91 -16.57 4.97 13.80
CA LEU A 91 -17.63 4.01 13.43
C LEU A 91 -18.03 4.13 11.96
N SER A 92 -18.13 5.35 11.41
CA SER A 92 -18.37 5.55 9.98
C SER A 92 -17.26 4.91 9.14
N LEU A 93 -16.00 5.09 9.54
CA LEU A 93 -14.86 4.46 8.90
C LEU A 93 -14.89 2.94 9.02
N TYR A 94 -15.19 2.42 10.22
CA TYR A 94 -15.24 0.98 10.49
C TYR A 94 -16.21 0.24 9.57
N PHE A 95 -17.44 0.76 9.44
CA PHE A 95 -18.45 0.15 8.57
C PHE A 95 -18.21 0.39 7.08
N ASP A 96 -17.26 1.26 6.72
CA ASP A 96 -16.93 1.60 5.35
C ASP A 96 -15.69 0.88 4.81
N TYR A 97 -14.86 0.28 5.68
CA TYR A 97 -13.74 -0.56 5.28
C TYR A 97 -14.12 -1.68 4.30
N GLY A 98 -15.36 -2.14 4.33
CA GLY A 98 -15.85 -3.18 3.44
C GLY A 98 -16.51 -2.71 2.14
N ARG A 99 -16.57 -1.41 1.88
CA ARG A 99 -17.06 -0.90 0.58
C ARG A 99 -16.16 -1.39 -0.55
N SER A 100 -16.72 -1.61 -1.74
CA SER A 100 -15.91 -1.95 -2.90
C SER A 100 -14.83 -0.89 -3.17
N LEU A 101 -13.74 -1.30 -3.82
CA LEU A 101 -12.63 -0.39 -4.12
C LEU A 101 -13.08 0.73 -5.07
N GLU A 102 -13.86 0.39 -6.10
CA GLU A 102 -14.45 1.37 -7.00
C GLU A 102 -15.33 2.37 -6.22
N GLY A 103 -16.20 1.91 -5.32
CA GLY A 103 -17.06 2.78 -4.52
C GLY A 103 -16.29 3.62 -3.49
N LYS A 104 -15.11 3.18 -3.04
CA LYS A 104 -14.20 3.99 -2.21
C LYS A 104 -13.52 5.07 -3.04
N VAL A 105 -12.94 4.69 -4.16
CA VAL A 105 -12.21 5.60 -5.05
C VAL A 105 -13.14 6.63 -5.67
N ALA A 106 -14.35 6.25 -6.08
CA ALA A 106 -15.34 7.18 -6.63
C ALA A 106 -15.73 8.30 -5.64
N ARG A 107 -15.58 8.08 -4.33
CA ARG A 107 -15.80 9.11 -3.29
C ARG A 107 -14.56 9.96 -3.00
N GLN A 108 -13.38 9.51 -3.40
CA GLN A 108 -12.16 10.29 -3.29
C GLN A 108 -11.99 11.27 -4.46
N ILE A 109 -12.74 11.07 -5.55
CA ILE A 109 -12.58 11.80 -6.81
C ILE A 109 -13.70 12.83 -6.95
N GLY A 110 -13.33 14.11 -6.93
CA GLY A 110 -14.22 15.23 -7.26
C GLY A 110 -14.34 15.42 -8.78
N SER A 111 -14.99 16.49 -9.21
CA SER A 111 -15.04 16.85 -10.65
C SER A 111 -13.71 17.43 -11.16
N THR A 112 -12.88 17.94 -10.23
CA THR A 112 -11.56 18.55 -10.49
C THR A 112 -10.54 18.05 -9.47
N ASP A 113 -9.27 18.41 -9.64
CA ASP A 113 -8.22 18.05 -8.68
C ASP A 113 -8.45 18.74 -7.33
N GLU A 114 -8.85 20.01 -7.33
CA GLU A 114 -9.10 20.80 -6.11
C GLU A 114 -10.27 20.26 -5.27
N THR A 115 -11.18 19.53 -5.91
CA THR A 115 -12.34 18.90 -5.27
C THR A 115 -12.13 17.41 -5.00
N SER A 116 -10.94 16.88 -5.33
CA SER A 116 -10.55 15.49 -5.06
C SER A 116 -9.72 15.39 -3.78
N ALA A 117 -9.82 14.26 -3.09
CA ALA A 117 -8.98 13.94 -1.95
C ALA A 117 -7.49 14.00 -2.33
N LEU A 118 -6.63 14.48 -1.42
CA LEU A 118 -5.18 14.58 -1.67
C LEU A 118 -4.55 13.21 -2.02
N ILE A 119 -5.02 12.13 -1.39
CA ILE A 119 -4.55 10.77 -1.72
C ILE A 119 -4.87 10.38 -3.17
N ALA A 120 -5.96 10.92 -3.74
CA ALA A 120 -6.33 10.64 -5.13
C ALA A 120 -5.45 11.37 -6.15
N GLN A 121 -4.76 12.43 -5.73
CA GLN A 121 -3.85 13.20 -6.58
C GLN A 121 -2.40 12.67 -6.52
N ALA A 122 -2.09 11.83 -5.53
CA ALA A 122 -0.73 11.37 -5.29
C ALA A 122 -0.34 10.16 -6.16
N GLY A 123 0.91 10.13 -6.62
CA GLY A 123 1.52 8.96 -7.26
C GLY A 123 1.25 8.79 -8.75
N TRP A 124 0.55 9.69 -9.43
CA TRP A 124 0.34 9.60 -10.88
C TRP A 124 1.64 9.80 -11.66
N LEU A 125 1.89 8.90 -12.62
CA LEU A 125 3.08 8.92 -13.48
C LEU A 125 2.85 9.72 -14.78
N GLY A 126 1.61 9.90 -15.21
CA GLY A 126 1.26 10.65 -16.42
C GLY A 126 1.62 12.14 -16.36
N ASP A 127 1.75 12.69 -15.14
CA ASP A 127 2.05 14.10 -14.90
C ASP A 127 3.54 14.39 -14.73
N LEU A 128 4.41 13.39 -14.96
CA LEU A 128 5.86 13.55 -14.86
C LEU A 128 6.49 14.04 -16.17
N PRO A 129 7.51 14.93 -16.10
CA PRO A 129 8.06 15.55 -14.89
C PRO A 129 7.17 16.68 -14.34
N ASN A 130 7.01 16.76 -13.02
CA ASN A 130 6.35 17.91 -12.38
C ASN A 130 7.17 19.19 -12.63
N PRO A 131 6.60 20.23 -13.27
CA PRO A 131 7.32 21.46 -13.58
C PRO A 131 7.70 22.29 -12.35
N ALA A 132 7.05 22.06 -11.20
CA ALA A 132 7.36 22.76 -9.95
C ALA A 132 8.63 22.24 -9.25
N GLU A 133 9.06 21.02 -9.58
CA GLU A 133 10.23 20.39 -8.97
C GLU A 133 11.54 20.93 -9.58
N PRO A 134 12.63 21.09 -8.79
CA PRO A 134 13.88 21.65 -9.28
C PRO A 134 14.48 20.77 -10.38
N LYS A 135 14.95 21.41 -11.46
CA LYS A 135 15.64 20.74 -12.57
C LYS A 135 17.17 20.90 -12.50
N GLN A 136 17.64 21.91 -11.78
CA GLN A 136 19.04 22.23 -11.58
C GLN A 136 19.28 22.56 -10.11
N PRO A 137 20.47 22.27 -9.57
CA PRO A 137 20.83 22.73 -8.24
C PRO A 137 20.97 24.26 -8.21
N LYS A 138 20.75 24.85 -7.05
CA LYS A 138 21.17 26.23 -6.76
C LYS A 138 22.70 26.34 -6.85
N PRO A 139 23.25 27.55 -7.07
CA PRO A 139 24.71 27.74 -7.07
C PRO A 139 25.36 27.23 -5.77
N GLY A 140 26.34 26.33 -5.90
CA GLY A 140 27.04 25.73 -4.76
C GLY A 140 26.29 24.60 -4.05
N HIS A 141 25.12 24.19 -4.56
CA HIS A 141 24.35 23.07 -4.06
C HIS A 141 24.54 21.83 -4.95
N HIS A 142 24.15 20.67 -4.43
CA HIS A 142 23.96 19.45 -5.22
C HIS A 142 22.47 19.15 -5.36
N LEU A 143 22.06 18.61 -6.51
CA LEU A 143 20.68 18.17 -6.71
C LEU A 143 20.61 16.65 -6.57
N ILE A 144 19.71 16.16 -5.72
CA ILE A 144 19.45 14.73 -5.55
C ILE A 144 18.01 14.45 -5.99
N SER A 145 17.84 13.48 -6.89
CA SER A 145 16.49 13.01 -7.28
C SER A 145 16.18 11.71 -6.57
N LEU A 146 15.09 11.67 -5.82
CA LEU A 146 14.67 10.51 -5.05
C LEU A 146 13.32 9.98 -5.55
N TYR A 147 13.28 8.67 -5.80
CA TYR A 147 12.12 7.96 -6.30
C TYR A 147 11.71 6.92 -5.26
N GLY A 148 10.42 6.86 -4.92
CA GLY A 148 9.91 5.81 -4.03
C GLY A 148 8.58 6.16 -3.38
N MET A 149 8.45 5.79 -2.11
CA MET A 149 7.24 5.94 -1.30
C MET A 149 7.45 6.95 -0.16
N SER A 150 6.44 7.14 0.69
CA SER A 150 6.48 8.07 1.83
C SER A 150 7.71 7.92 2.73
N PHE A 151 8.27 6.71 2.88
CA PHE A 151 9.53 6.48 3.60
C PHE A 151 10.72 7.26 3.00
N VAL A 152 10.80 7.34 1.67
CA VAL A 152 11.80 8.17 0.97
C VAL A 152 11.54 9.64 1.23
N GLY A 153 10.27 10.08 1.24
CA GLY A 153 9.90 11.45 1.57
C GLY A 153 10.35 11.88 2.97
N ASN A 154 10.04 11.06 3.98
CA ASN A 154 10.44 11.31 5.38
C ASN A 154 11.97 11.31 5.54
N LEU A 155 12.67 10.41 4.83
CA LEU A 155 14.13 10.40 4.82
C LEU A 155 14.70 11.66 4.15
N ALA A 156 14.12 12.11 3.03
CA ALA A 156 14.56 13.30 2.31
C ALA A 156 14.38 14.57 3.14
N GLU A 157 13.26 14.70 3.86
CA GLU A 157 13.02 15.79 4.82
C GLU A 157 14.12 15.80 5.89
N ALA A 158 14.37 14.66 6.53
CA ALA A 158 15.42 14.55 7.54
C ALA A 158 16.84 14.79 7.00
N ILE A 159 17.15 14.38 5.76
CA ILE A 159 18.43 14.71 5.11
C ILE A 159 18.53 16.22 4.86
N HIS A 160 17.46 16.86 4.37
CA HIS A 160 17.45 18.30 4.12
C HIS A 160 17.66 19.12 5.40
N ASP A 161 17.08 18.67 6.51
CA ASP A 161 17.28 19.30 7.83
C ASP A 161 18.73 19.19 8.31
N LEU A 162 19.41 18.08 7.98
CA LEU A 162 20.84 17.86 8.31
C LEU A 162 21.79 18.61 7.37
N ASP A 163 21.45 18.68 6.07
CA ASP A 163 22.27 19.32 5.03
C ASP A 163 21.40 20.10 4.02
N PRO A 164 21.13 21.39 4.29
CA PRO A 164 20.34 22.25 3.41
C PRO A 164 21.01 22.57 2.06
N SER A 165 22.28 22.19 1.87
CA SER A 165 22.99 22.37 0.59
C SER A 165 22.60 21.32 -0.46
N LEU A 166 21.80 20.32 -0.06
CA LEU A 166 21.22 19.33 -0.95
C LEU A 166 19.81 19.78 -1.37
N ASP A 167 19.69 20.20 -2.63
CA ASP A 167 18.39 20.40 -3.25
C ASP A 167 17.78 19.03 -3.57
N MET A 168 16.50 18.86 -3.24
CA MET A 168 15.79 17.59 -3.42
C MET A 168 14.75 17.71 -4.52
N ARG A 169 14.69 16.68 -5.37
CA ARG A 169 13.62 16.45 -6.35
C ARG A 169 12.95 15.14 -6.02
N LEU A 170 11.64 15.15 -5.75
CA LEU A 170 10.94 13.98 -5.20
C LEU A 170 9.87 13.46 -6.17
N HIS A 171 9.90 12.15 -6.42
CA HIS A 171 8.85 11.46 -7.18
C HIS A 171 8.31 10.31 -6.33
N LEU A 172 7.21 10.58 -5.63
CA LEU A 172 6.70 9.70 -4.59
C LEU A 172 5.30 9.17 -4.92
N GLY A 173 5.03 7.93 -4.52
CA GLY A 173 3.70 7.34 -4.55
C GLY A 173 3.34 6.68 -3.20
N PRO A 174 2.09 6.77 -2.73
CA PRO A 174 1.65 6.10 -1.51
C PRO A 174 1.91 4.59 -1.58
N ALA A 175 2.77 4.07 -0.71
CA ALA A 175 3.22 2.67 -0.70
C ALA A 175 3.65 2.15 -2.09
N SER A 176 4.25 3.01 -2.92
CA SER A 176 4.57 2.67 -4.30
C SER A 176 5.51 1.47 -4.40
N PRO A 177 5.20 0.49 -5.26
CA PRO A 177 6.07 -0.66 -5.49
C PRO A 177 7.25 -0.28 -6.40
N PRO A 178 8.27 -1.16 -6.50
CA PRO A 178 9.37 -0.99 -7.44
C PRO A 178 8.95 -0.69 -8.89
N ASN A 179 7.84 -1.27 -9.37
CA ASN A 179 7.29 -0.97 -10.69
C ASN A 179 7.01 0.53 -10.88
N HIS A 180 6.33 1.15 -9.92
CA HIS A 180 6.02 2.58 -9.96
C HIS A 180 7.30 3.41 -9.89
N THR A 181 8.15 3.10 -8.91
CA THR A 181 9.38 3.85 -8.66
C THR A 181 10.36 3.81 -9.83
N PHE A 182 10.55 2.64 -10.44
CA PHE A 182 11.39 2.47 -11.63
C PHE A 182 10.82 3.25 -12.81
N ALA A 183 9.49 3.21 -13.00
CA ALA A 183 8.84 3.91 -14.09
C ALA A 183 8.84 5.45 -13.89
N ALA A 184 8.80 5.92 -12.65
CA ALA A 184 9.00 7.34 -12.32
C ALA A 184 10.41 7.80 -12.68
N TYR A 185 11.42 7.01 -12.29
CA TYR A 185 12.81 7.25 -12.69
C TYR A 185 12.95 7.31 -14.21
N GLN A 186 12.46 6.31 -14.95
CA GLN A 186 12.58 6.28 -16.41
C GLN A 186 11.94 7.49 -17.09
N ARG A 187 10.81 8.00 -16.57
CA ARG A 187 10.15 9.21 -17.10
C ARG A 187 10.91 10.51 -16.77
N ASP A 188 11.62 10.55 -15.65
CA ASP A 188 12.38 11.74 -15.22
C ASP A 188 13.81 11.79 -15.77
N ARG A 189 14.30 10.69 -16.36
CA ARG A 189 15.61 10.64 -17.02
C ARG A 189 15.74 11.72 -18.09
N GLY A 190 16.88 12.42 -18.07
CA GLY A 190 17.15 13.54 -18.97
C GLY A 190 16.35 14.82 -18.70
N GLN A 191 15.46 14.84 -17.70
CA GLN A 191 14.65 16.03 -17.35
C GLN A 191 15.25 16.87 -16.21
N GLN A 192 16.38 16.44 -15.65
CA GLN A 192 17.05 17.05 -14.51
C GLN A 192 18.59 16.98 -14.61
N GLN A 193 19.26 17.78 -13.76
CA GLN A 193 20.72 17.82 -13.58
C GLN A 193 21.14 17.41 -12.17
N ALA A 194 20.48 16.40 -11.61
CA ALA A 194 20.87 15.77 -10.36
C ALA A 194 22.27 15.15 -10.46
N ASP A 195 22.97 15.16 -9.33
CA ASP A 195 24.27 14.55 -9.10
C ASP A 195 24.14 13.08 -8.74
N ILE A 196 23.09 12.76 -7.98
CA ILE A 196 22.75 11.44 -7.46
C ILE A 196 21.27 11.19 -7.75
N VAL A 197 20.98 9.97 -8.19
CA VAL A 197 19.61 9.45 -8.30
C VAL A 197 19.44 8.32 -7.30
N VAL A 198 18.34 8.35 -6.54
CA VAL A 198 18.08 7.42 -5.44
C VAL A 198 16.86 6.56 -5.74
N PHE A 199 17.06 5.24 -5.79
CA PHE A 199 15.97 4.27 -5.91
C PHE A 199 15.63 3.72 -4.51
N GLY A 200 14.55 4.21 -3.92
CA GLY A 200 14.02 3.71 -2.64
C GLY A 200 13.08 2.53 -2.83
N ILE A 201 13.32 1.45 -2.07
CA ILE A 201 12.53 0.22 -2.12
C ILE A 201 12.09 -0.13 -0.70
N LEU A 202 10.78 -0.21 -0.45
CA LEU A 202 10.21 -0.65 0.83
C LEU A 202 9.85 -2.13 0.75
N ALA A 203 10.26 -2.91 1.76
CA ALA A 203 10.06 -4.36 1.78
C ALA A 203 8.57 -4.73 1.63
N SER A 204 7.66 -4.11 2.39
CA SER A 204 6.23 -4.35 2.23
C SER A 204 5.63 -3.90 0.89
N SER A 205 6.24 -2.95 0.19
CA SER A 205 5.80 -2.49 -1.13
C SER A 205 6.19 -3.44 -2.26
N VAL A 206 7.19 -4.31 -2.05
CA VAL A 206 7.68 -5.23 -3.10
C VAL A 206 6.54 -6.11 -3.63
N ARG A 207 5.64 -6.58 -2.77
CA ARG A 207 4.46 -7.37 -3.18
C ARG A 207 3.62 -6.69 -4.28
N GLY A 208 3.64 -5.36 -4.33
CA GLY A 208 2.92 -4.57 -5.32
C GLY A 208 3.48 -4.63 -6.74
N MET A 209 4.59 -5.34 -6.96
CA MET A 209 5.06 -5.65 -8.32
C MET A 209 4.09 -6.55 -9.10
N ASP A 210 3.28 -7.34 -8.40
CA ASP A 210 2.19 -8.16 -8.98
C ASP A 210 0.88 -7.36 -9.14
N ALA A 211 0.92 -6.03 -9.06
CA ALA A 211 -0.24 -5.15 -9.27
C ALA A 211 0.01 -4.15 -10.40
N VAL A 212 -1.07 -3.49 -10.84
CA VAL A 212 -1.00 -2.33 -11.78
C VAL A 212 -1.66 -1.06 -11.20
N SER A 213 -2.16 -1.15 -9.97
CA SER A 213 -2.88 -0.07 -9.30
C SER A 213 -2.66 -0.10 -7.79
N GLY A 214 -2.55 1.09 -7.19
CA GLY A 214 -2.53 1.24 -5.73
C GLY A 214 -3.87 0.87 -5.08
N MET A 215 -4.95 0.74 -5.86
CA MET A 215 -6.29 0.44 -5.35
C MET A 215 -6.37 -0.94 -4.73
N ASN A 216 -5.83 -1.96 -5.40
CA ASN A 216 -5.93 -3.35 -4.97
C ASN A 216 -4.90 -3.68 -3.86
N LEU A 217 -3.80 -2.91 -3.77
CA LEU A 217 -2.76 -3.10 -2.75
C LEU A 217 -3.17 -2.64 -1.34
N LEU A 218 -3.99 -1.61 -1.27
CA LEU A 218 -4.40 -0.95 -0.02
C LEU A 218 -5.91 -1.00 0.13
N THR A 219 -6.47 -2.21 0.31
CA THR A 219 -7.92 -2.44 0.28
C THR A 219 -8.72 -1.58 1.26
N ASP A 220 -8.20 -1.28 2.45
CA ASP A 220 -8.87 -0.43 3.44
C ASP A 220 -8.85 1.07 3.06
N PHE A 221 -7.77 1.53 2.41
CA PHE A 221 -7.52 2.94 2.03
C PHE A 221 -6.87 3.00 0.63
N PRO A 222 -7.64 2.71 -0.44
CA PRO A 222 -7.07 2.59 -1.78
C PRO A 222 -6.50 3.93 -2.24
N ALA A 223 -5.30 3.87 -2.82
CA ALA A 223 -4.70 4.98 -3.53
C ALA A 223 -4.93 4.75 -5.04
N PRO A 224 -5.59 5.66 -5.78
CA PRO A 224 -6.12 5.36 -7.10
C PRO A 224 -5.11 5.41 -8.24
N PHE A 225 -3.87 5.80 -7.97
CA PHE A 225 -2.84 5.86 -8.99
C PHE A 225 -2.53 4.47 -9.58
N THR A 226 -2.13 4.48 -10.84
CA THR A 226 -1.71 3.30 -11.58
C THR A 226 -0.22 3.35 -11.87
N PHE A 227 0.34 2.19 -12.19
CA PHE A 227 1.72 2.03 -12.60
C PHE A 227 1.84 0.84 -13.54
N PRO A 228 2.87 0.82 -14.39
CA PRO A 228 3.07 -0.30 -15.30
C PRO A 228 3.32 -1.63 -14.57
N HIS A 229 2.92 -2.71 -15.21
CA HIS A 229 3.47 -4.04 -14.90
C HIS A 229 4.74 -4.24 -15.71
N TYR A 230 5.77 -4.84 -15.13
CA TYR A 230 6.98 -5.19 -15.86
C TYR A 230 7.17 -6.69 -15.91
N GLU A 231 7.54 -7.18 -17.09
CA GLU A 231 7.90 -8.57 -17.30
C GLU A 231 9.34 -8.67 -17.80
N LEU A 232 9.98 -9.83 -17.56
CA LEU A 232 11.27 -10.13 -18.17
C LEU A 232 11.06 -10.95 -19.44
N GLN A 233 11.26 -10.34 -20.60
CA GLN A 233 11.18 -11.02 -21.89
C GLN A 233 12.56 -11.01 -22.54
N GLN A 234 13.12 -12.21 -22.80
CA GLN A 234 14.46 -12.37 -23.39
C GLN A 234 15.56 -11.60 -22.62
N GLY A 235 15.45 -11.54 -21.29
CA GLY A 235 16.40 -10.84 -20.43
C GLY A 235 16.26 -9.32 -20.40
N LYS A 236 15.20 -8.75 -21.01
CA LYS A 236 14.91 -7.32 -20.98
C LYS A 236 13.62 -7.05 -20.23
N LEU A 237 13.58 -5.92 -19.52
CA LEU A 237 12.35 -5.41 -18.92
C LEU A 237 11.42 -4.92 -20.03
N VAL A 238 10.20 -5.45 -20.04
CA VAL A 238 9.13 -5.02 -20.94
C VAL A 238 8.03 -4.38 -20.11
N GLU A 239 7.70 -3.14 -20.45
CA GLU A 239 6.64 -2.38 -19.81
C GLU A 239 5.26 -2.74 -20.39
N ILE A 240 4.31 -3.01 -19.50
CA ILE A 240 2.89 -3.10 -19.80
C ILE A 240 2.22 -1.87 -19.19
N ALA A 241 2.00 -0.86 -20.03
CA ALA A 241 1.49 0.44 -19.59
C ALA A 241 0.03 0.34 -19.08
N PRO A 242 -0.33 1.07 -18.02
CA PRO A 242 -1.71 1.11 -17.54
C PRO A 242 -2.60 1.90 -18.53
N LYS A 243 -3.86 1.49 -18.64
CA LYS A 243 -4.87 2.14 -19.49
C LYS A 243 -5.32 3.50 -18.95
N VAL A 244 -5.29 3.66 -17.62
CA VAL A 244 -5.54 4.91 -16.91
C VAL A 244 -4.17 5.42 -16.45
N GLN A 245 -3.78 6.65 -16.77
CA GLN A 245 -2.42 7.17 -16.49
C GLN A 245 -2.42 8.43 -15.63
N SER A 246 -3.57 9.07 -15.48
CA SER A 246 -3.79 10.28 -14.70
C SER A 246 -5.11 10.22 -13.93
N LEU A 247 -5.27 11.13 -12.96
CA LEU A 247 -6.56 11.32 -12.27
C LEU A 247 -7.67 11.75 -13.23
N ALA A 248 -7.34 12.49 -14.29
CA ALA A 248 -8.30 12.89 -15.32
C ALA A 248 -8.80 11.68 -16.13
N ASP A 249 -7.90 10.76 -16.50
CA ASP A 249 -8.28 9.51 -17.18
C ASP A 249 -9.18 8.66 -16.28
N LEU A 250 -8.88 8.59 -14.97
CA LEU A 250 -9.69 7.82 -14.04
C LEU A 250 -11.10 8.41 -13.89
N ARG A 251 -11.21 9.74 -13.82
CA ARG A 251 -12.50 10.45 -13.86
C ARG A 251 -13.29 10.09 -15.11
N GLN A 252 -12.64 10.07 -16.26
CA GLN A 252 -13.28 9.68 -17.53
C GLN A 252 -13.69 8.20 -17.51
N ALA A 253 -12.82 7.32 -17.03
CA ALA A 253 -13.10 5.89 -16.94
C ALA A 253 -14.32 5.59 -16.05
N PHE A 254 -14.55 6.36 -14.97
CA PHE A 254 -15.73 6.20 -14.12
C PHE A 254 -17.02 6.79 -14.70
N GLN A 255 -16.92 7.59 -15.76
CA GLN A 255 -18.07 8.16 -16.48
C GLN A 255 -18.42 7.35 -17.73
N ASP A 256 -17.50 6.55 -18.24
CA ASP A 256 -17.63 5.75 -19.46
C ASP A 256 -17.57 4.24 -19.12
N PRO A 257 -18.71 3.50 -19.20
CA PRO A 257 -18.76 2.08 -18.89
C PRO A 257 -17.79 1.21 -19.70
N GLN A 258 -17.47 1.60 -20.95
CA GLN A 258 -16.55 0.84 -21.78
C GLN A 258 -15.10 1.02 -21.29
N GLN A 259 -14.72 2.24 -20.92
CA GLN A 259 -13.40 2.51 -20.33
C GLN A 259 -13.25 1.87 -18.95
N GLN A 260 -14.31 1.93 -18.15
CA GLN A 260 -14.38 1.26 -16.85
C GLN A 260 -14.14 -0.25 -16.99
N GLN A 261 -14.87 -0.90 -17.91
CA GLN A 261 -14.73 -2.33 -18.16
C GLN A 261 -13.34 -2.67 -18.70
N ALA A 262 -12.78 -1.86 -19.60
CA ALA A 262 -11.43 -2.06 -20.11
C ALA A 262 -10.37 -1.94 -19.02
N PHE A 263 -10.57 -1.04 -18.05
CA PHE A 263 -9.67 -0.87 -16.91
C PHE A 263 -9.78 -2.05 -15.93
N ALA A 264 -10.99 -2.48 -15.58
CA ALA A 264 -11.22 -3.67 -14.75
C ALA A 264 -10.62 -4.93 -15.40
N ALA A 265 -10.78 -5.11 -16.72
CA ALA A 265 -10.21 -6.22 -17.45
C ALA A 265 -8.67 -6.21 -17.42
N GLN A 266 -8.03 -5.04 -17.47
CA GLN A 266 -6.58 -4.94 -17.32
C GLN A 266 -6.13 -5.36 -15.91
N MET A 267 -6.82 -4.91 -14.86
CA MET A 267 -6.51 -5.35 -13.50
C MET A 267 -6.73 -6.85 -13.33
N GLN A 268 -7.81 -7.40 -13.85
CA GLN A 268 -8.05 -8.84 -13.82
C GLN A 268 -6.92 -9.64 -14.48
N GLN A 269 -6.30 -9.09 -15.54
CA GLN A 269 -5.23 -9.75 -16.27
C GLN A 269 -3.85 -9.64 -15.59
N TYR A 270 -3.54 -8.48 -15.01
CA TYR A 270 -2.17 -8.13 -14.57
C TYR A 270 -2.03 -7.81 -13.08
N ASP A 271 -3.13 -7.75 -12.33
CA ASP A 271 -3.14 -7.46 -10.90
C ASP A 271 -3.58 -8.69 -10.10
N ARG A 272 -2.62 -9.31 -9.41
CA ARG A 272 -2.85 -10.51 -8.60
C ARG A 272 -3.74 -10.24 -7.38
N PHE A 273 -3.86 -8.98 -6.95
CA PHE A 273 -4.72 -8.58 -5.85
C PHE A 273 -6.15 -8.24 -6.32
N PHE A 274 -6.41 -8.31 -7.63
CA PHE A 274 -7.75 -8.07 -8.16
C PHE A 274 -8.67 -9.26 -7.88
N ASP A 275 -9.83 -8.93 -7.31
CA ASP A 275 -10.97 -9.82 -7.15
C ASP A 275 -12.22 -8.97 -7.39
N SER A 276 -13.11 -9.42 -8.28
CA SER A 276 -14.29 -8.63 -8.69
C SER A 276 -15.25 -8.37 -7.54
N PHE A 277 -15.35 -9.29 -6.57
CA PHE A 277 -16.19 -9.10 -5.38
C PHE A 277 -15.64 -8.00 -4.46
N ILE A 278 -14.31 -7.82 -4.41
CA ILE A 278 -13.63 -6.74 -3.69
C ILE A 278 -13.72 -5.42 -4.46
N TYR A 279 -13.48 -5.46 -5.77
CA TYR A 279 -13.28 -4.26 -6.59
C TYR A 279 -14.59 -3.57 -6.98
N GLU A 280 -15.54 -4.31 -7.55
CA GLU A 280 -16.67 -3.73 -8.30
C GLU A 280 -17.71 -3.08 -7.38
N GLN A 281 -18.12 -1.86 -7.73
CA GLN A 281 -19.25 -1.20 -7.08
C GLN A 281 -20.58 -1.85 -7.50
N ASN A 282 -21.35 -2.28 -6.51
CA ASN A 282 -22.67 -2.89 -6.73
C ASN A 282 -23.61 -2.64 -5.55
N LEU A 283 -24.81 -3.23 -5.56
CA LEU A 283 -25.83 -3.01 -4.53
C LEU A 283 -25.37 -3.42 -3.11
N LEU A 284 -24.36 -4.29 -2.99
CA LEU A 284 -23.85 -4.73 -1.69
C LEU A 284 -23.17 -3.59 -0.92
N ASP A 285 -22.72 -2.54 -1.61
CA ASP A 285 -22.14 -1.33 -1.01
C ASP A 285 -23.13 -0.52 -0.17
N ARG A 286 -24.42 -0.82 -0.29
CA ARG A 286 -25.49 -0.20 0.51
C ARG A 286 -25.69 -0.91 1.84
N SER A 287 -25.19 -2.13 2.00
CA SER A 287 -25.31 -2.89 3.26
C SER A 287 -24.02 -2.79 4.07
N ALA A 288 -24.13 -2.39 5.33
CA ALA A 288 -23.00 -2.44 6.28
C ALA A 288 -22.57 -3.88 6.58
N MET A 289 -23.52 -4.81 6.71
CA MET A 289 -23.21 -6.22 6.98
C MET A 289 -22.47 -6.87 5.81
N LEU A 290 -22.95 -6.67 4.58
CA LEU A 290 -22.30 -7.24 3.38
C LEU A 290 -20.94 -6.60 3.13
N ARG A 291 -20.77 -5.30 3.43
CA ARG A 291 -19.45 -4.67 3.45
C ARG A 291 -18.50 -5.39 4.41
N MET A 292 -18.93 -5.68 5.65
CA MET A 292 -18.06 -6.40 6.60
C MET A 292 -17.66 -7.80 6.11
N ILE A 293 -18.56 -8.52 5.43
CA ILE A 293 -18.22 -9.79 4.76
C ILE A 293 -17.19 -9.57 3.66
N ARG A 294 -17.39 -8.57 2.79
CA ARG A 294 -16.41 -8.22 1.75
C ARG A 294 -15.04 -7.85 2.33
N ARG A 295 -15.01 -7.12 3.44
CA ARG A 295 -13.75 -6.79 4.13
C ARG A 295 -13.03 -8.06 4.61
N ALA A 296 -13.76 -8.99 5.22
CA ALA A 296 -13.19 -10.26 5.67
C ALA A 296 -12.64 -11.06 4.48
N TRP A 297 -13.40 -11.15 3.39
CA TRP A 297 -12.94 -11.74 2.13
C TRP A 297 -11.67 -11.07 1.61
N ALA A 298 -11.65 -9.73 1.58
CA ALA A 298 -10.51 -8.97 1.09
C ALA A 298 -9.23 -9.22 1.91
N LYS A 299 -9.35 -9.32 3.24
CA LYS A 299 -8.21 -9.68 4.10
C LYS A 299 -7.73 -11.10 3.84
N THR A 300 -8.63 -12.08 3.75
CA THR A 300 -8.26 -13.46 3.44
C THR A 300 -7.61 -13.58 2.06
N HIS A 301 -8.17 -12.94 1.04
CA HIS A 301 -7.61 -12.92 -0.31
C HIS A 301 -6.20 -12.29 -0.29
N GLN A 302 -6.06 -11.14 0.36
CA GLN A 302 -4.77 -10.45 0.50
C GLN A 302 -3.72 -11.32 1.21
N GLU A 303 -4.06 -11.95 2.34
CA GLU A 303 -3.18 -12.89 3.05
C GLU A 303 -2.78 -14.10 2.18
N GLN A 304 -3.72 -14.64 1.40
CA GLN A 304 -3.46 -15.75 0.49
C GLN A 304 -2.48 -15.36 -0.62
N VAL A 305 -2.66 -14.19 -1.24
CA VAL A 305 -1.72 -13.66 -2.25
C VAL A 305 -0.35 -13.39 -1.62
N GLU A 306 -0.31 -12.73 -0.48
CA GLU A 306 0.93 -12.37 0.21
C GLU A 306 1.75 -13.58 0.63
N SER A 307 1.11 -14.65 1.12
CA SER A 307 1.80 -15.90 1.50
C SER A 307 2.52 -16.60 0.35
N GLN A 308 2.14 -16.30 -0.90
CA GLN A 308 2.79 -16.81 -2.11
C GLN A 308 4.01 -15.96 -2.52
N ILE A 309 4.16 -14.78 -1.94
CA ILE A 309 5.19 -13.78 -2.26
C ILE A 309 6.26 -13.76 -1.16
N HIS A 310 5.85 -13.77 0.10
CA HIS A 310 6.70 -13.60 1.27
C HIS A 310 6.19 -14.42 2.45
N ASP A 311 7.10 -14.96 3.25
CA ASP A 311 6.77 -15.53 4.55
C ASP A 311 7.85 -15.25 5.60
N ARG A 312 7.82 -15.97 6.72
CA ARG A 312 8.78 -15.80 7.82
C ARG A 312 10.24 -16.06 7.42
N GLN A 313 10.50 -16.71 6.28
CA GLN A 313 11.84 -16.97 5.76
C GLN A 313 12.27 -15.93 4.71
N GLY A 314 11.41 -14.97 4.38
CA GLY A 314 11.66 -13.92 3.40
C GLY A 314 10.86 -14.08 2.12
N PHE A 315 11.32 -13.40 1.07
CA PHE A 315 10.68 -13.45 -0.24
C PHE A 315 10.87 -14.83 -0.88
N LYS A 316 9.80 -15.35 -1.49
CA LYS A 316 9.84 -16.66 -2.15
C LYS A 316 10.77 -16.61 -3.36
N PRO A 317 11.82 -17.44 -3.42
CA PRO A 317 12.83 -17.35 -4.49
C PRO A 317 12.27 -17.69 -5.87
N ASN A 318 11.17 -18.44 -5.94
CA ASN A 318 10.47 -18.81 -7.17
C ASN A 318 9.32 -17.84 -7.54
N TRP A 319 9.11 -16.77 -6.78
CA TRP A 319 8.11 -15.76 -7.15
C TRP A 319 8.55 -15.03 -8.42
N PRO A 320 7.72 -14.96 -9.48
CA PRO A 320 8.12 -14.45 -10.79
C PRO A 320 8.69 -13.02 -10.81
N GLN A 321 8.35 -12.17 -9.83
CA GLN A 321 8.84 -10.79 -9.76
C GLN A 321 10.25 -10.66 -9.16
N VAL A 322 10.79 -11.71 -8.51
CA VAL A 322 12.17 -11.67 -8.00
C VAL A 322 13.19 -11.35 -9.10
N PRO A 323 13.24 -12.07 -10.24
CA PRO A 323 14.15 -11.71 -11.33
C PRO A 323 13.83 -10.35 -11.95
N VAL A 324 12.56 -9.93 -12.00
CA VAL A 324 12.17 -8.60 -12.51
C VAL A 324 12.73 -7.50 -11.61
N LEU A 325 12.60 -7.61 -10.28
CA LEU A 325 13.12 -6.65 -9.32
C LEU A 325 14.64 -6.50 -9.42
N LYS A 326 15.35 -7.64 -9.54
CA LYS A 326 16.80 -7.64 -9.72
C LYS A 326 17.20 -6.96 -11.04
N ALA A 327 16.46 -7.21 -12.11
CA ALA A 327 16.68 -6.55 -13.40
C ALA A 327 16.42 -5.03 -13.31
N MET A 328 15.36 -4.58 -12.62
CA MET A 328 15.10 -3.16 -12.39
C MET A 328 16.23 -2.46 -11.65
N VAL A 329 16.74 -3.07 -10.57
CA VAL A 329 17.86 -2.51 -9.80
C VAL A 329 19.12 -2.40 -10.64
N ALA A 330 19.44 -3.44 -11.43
CA ALA A 330 20.59 -3.44 -12.32
C ALA A 330 20.43 -2.40 -13.45
N GLU A 331 19.26 -2.34 -14.09
CA GLU A 331 18.98 -1.41 -15.19
C GLU A 331 18.94 0.04 -14.71
N PHE A 332 18.37 0.32 -13.53
CA PHE A 332 18.43 1.63 -12.88
C PHE A 332 19.88 2.11 -12.75
N ALA A 333 20.75 1.27 -12.18
CA ALA A 333 22.13 1.66 -11.96
C ALA A 333 22.92 1.82 -13.27
N ALA A 334 22.71 0.92 -14.24
CA ALA A 334 23.37 0.99 -15.54
C ALA A 334 22.96 2.26 -16.31
N THR A 335 21.67 2.56 -16.35
CA THR A 335 21.15 3.74 -17.06
C THR A 335 21.51 5.04 -16.35
N ALA A 336 21.53 5.07 -15.01
CA ALA A 336 21.93 6.24 -14.25
C ALA A 336 23.38 6.61 -14.58
N ARG A 337 24.29 5.63 -14.58
CA ARG A 337 25.69 5.82 -14.96
C ARG A 337 25.84 6.28 -16.41
N ALA A 338 25.06 5.70 -17.33
CA ALA A 338 25.05 6.11 -18.73
C ALA A 338 24.62 7.57 -18.91
N ASP A 339 23.74 8.06 -18.05
CA ASP A 339 23.29 9.46 -18.01
C ASP A 339 24.25 10.38 -17.21
N GLY A 340 25.43 9.88 -16.83
CA GLY A 340 26.42 10.63 -16.04
C GLY A 340 26.00 10.85 -14.58
N LYS A 341 25.07 10.05 -14.07
CA LYS A 341 24.53 10.13 -12.70
C LYS A 341 25.12 9.03 -11.83
N ARG A 342 25.14 9.27 -10.52
CA ARG A 342 25.49 8.26 -9.52
C ARG A 342 24.23 7.57 -9.01
N PRO A 343 24.08 6.25 -9.19
CA PRO A 343 22.97 5.53 -8.60
C PRO A 343 23.22 5.25 -7.12
N LEU A 344 22.19 5.42 -6.30
CA LEU A 344 22.14 4.97 -4.92
C LEU A 344 20.84 4.18 -4.69
N VAL A 345 20.92 3.01 -4.05
CA VAL A 345 19.73 2.23 -3.67
C VAL A 345 19.55 2.28 -2.17
N ILE A 346 18.32 2.58 -1.72
CA ILE A 346 17.98 2.55 -0.30
C ILE A 346 16.90 1.49 -0.07
N LEU A 347 17.23 0.52 0.79
CA LEU A 347 16.34 -0.58 1.16
C LEU A 347 15.69 -0.30 2.51
N PHE A 348 14.41 0.03 2.50
CA PHE A 348 13.60 0.24 3.69
C PHE A 348 13.00 -1.09 4.14
N ASN A 349 13.36 -1.54 5.33
CA ASN A 349 12.78 -2.73 5.94
C ASN A 349 11.82 -2.29 7.06
N ASP A 350 10.56 -2.67 6.90
CA ASP A 350 9.49 -2.35 7.83
C ASP A 350 8.98 -3.58 8.58
N ARG A 351 8.08 -3.34 9.55
CA ARG A 351 7.60 -4.37 10.48
C ARG A 351 7.12 -5.63 9.73
N GLY A 352 7.64 -6.78 10.13
CA GLY A 352 7.31 -8.08 9.54
C GLY A 352 8.26 -8.55 8.42
N PHE A 353 9.20 -7.69 7.98
CA PHE A 353 10.13 -8.02 6.89
C PHE A 353 11.58 -8.23 7.32
N ASP A 354 11.95 -7.97 8.58
CA ASP A 354 13.31 -8.12 9.12
C ASP A 354 14.41 -7.49 8.24
N ASP A 355 15.33 -8.28 7.68
CA ASP A 355 16.33 -7.88 6.68
C ASP A 355 16.10 -8.57 5.32
N HIS A 356 14.94 -9.19 5.09
CA HIS A 356 14.69 -10.05 3.95
C HIS A 356 14.85 -9.34 2.60
N LEU A 357 14.54 -8.04 2.52
CA LEU A 357 14.75 -7.26 1.29
C LEU A 357 16.24 -7.09 0.99
N TYR A 358 17.05 -6.88 2.03
CA TYR A 358 18.49 -6.83 1.90
C TYR A 358 19.05 -8.17 1.41
N GLN A 359 18.67 -9.27 2.05
CA GLN A 359 19.11 -10.62 1.63
C GLN A 359 18.74 -10.93 0.17
N LEU A 360 17.56 -10.47 -0.29
CA LEU A 360 17.11 -10.65 -1.66
C LEU A 360 17.99 -9.92 -2.69
N LEU A 361 18.37 -8.68 -2.39
CA LEU A 361 18.99 -7.75 -3.36
C LEU A 361 20.49 -7.55 -3.21
N GLN A 362 21.08 -7.86 -2.05
CA GLN A 362 22.51 -7.71 -1.79
C GLN A 362 23.36 -8.33 -2.91
N PRO A 363 23.13 -9.57 -3.40
CA PRO A 363 23.94 -10.14 -4.46
C PRO A 363 23.88 -9.32 -5.76
N THR A 364 22.72 -8.74 -6.10
CA THR A 364 22.55 -7.91 -7.29
C THR A 364 23.23 -6.55 -7.11
N LEU A 365 23.11 -5.95 -5.92
CA LEU A 365 23.75 -4.67 -5.60
C LEU A 365 25.28 -4.79 -5.67
N GLU A 366 25.85 -5.84 -5.08
CA GLU A 366 27.28 -6.10 -5.09
C GLU A 366 27.81 -6.42 -6.49
N ALA A 367 27.14 -7.32 -7.22
CA ALA A 367 27.56 -7.72 -8.58
C ALA A 367 27.57 -6.53 -9.56
N ASN A 368 26.70 -5.54 -9.35
CA ASN A 368 26.60 -4.35 -10.18
C ASN A 368 27.30 -3.13 -9.56
N GLN A 369 28.06 -3.31 -8.46
CA GLN A 369 28.80 -2.26 -7.75
C GLN A 369 27.94 -1.04 -7.43
N ILE A 370 26.70 -1.26 -7.00
CA ILE A 370 25.74 -0.19 -6.74
C ILE A 370 25.91 0.27 -5.30
N PRO A 371 26.23 1.54 -5.02
CA PRO A 371 26.17 2.07 -3.66
C PRO A 371 24.78 1.85 -3.06
N TYR A 372 24.73 1.36 -1.83
CA TYR A 372 23.45 1.11 -1.17
C TYR A 372 23.51 1.36 0.35
N PHE A 373 22.32 1.53 0.92
CA PHE A 373 22.08 1.55 2.35
C PHE A 373 20.81 0.76 2.66
N SER A 374 20.82 -0.02 3.74
CA SER A 374 19.66 -0.78 4.19
C SER A 374 19.29 -0.40 5.63
N THR A 375 18.02 -0.05 5.86
CA THR A 375 17.59 0.51 7.15
C THR A 375 17.71 -0.46 8.31
N HIS A 376 17.72 -1.79 8.05
CA HIS A 376 17.82 -2.81 9.10
C HIS A 376 19.08 -2.68 9.96
N GLU A 377 20.16 -2.11 9.42
CA GLU A 377 21.42 -1.91 10.14
C GLU A 377 21.35 -0.78 11.19
N THR A 378 20.42 0.16 11.01
CA THR A 378 20.35 1.43 11.79
C THR A 378 19.05 1.55 12.58
N ALA A 379 17.94 1.13 12.00
CA ALA A 379 16.62 1.05 12.60
C ALA A 379 16.00 -0.32 12.28
N PRO A 380 16.39 -1.39 13.03
CA PRO A 380 15.92 -2.74 12.78
C PRO A 380 14.39 -2.85 12.75
N ALA A 381 13.85 -3.59 11.79
CA ALA A 381 12.42 -3.81 11.62
C ALA A 381 11.78 -4.63 12.76
N THR A 382 12.60 -5.36 13.51
CA THR A 382 12.23 -6.16 14.69
C THR A 382 12.05 -5.32 15.95
N ASP A 383 12.60 -4.09 15.98
CA ASP A 383 12.44 -3.17 17.10
C ASP A 383 11.22 -2.26 16.86
N GLY A 384 10.12 -2.58 17.53
CA GLY A 384 8.86 -1.85 17.43
C GLY A 384 8.94 -0.39 17.85
N SER A 385 9.95 0.02 18.63
CA SER A 385 10.15 1.41 19.09
C SER A 385 10.63 2.34 17.97
N ASN A 386 11.17 1.77 16.88
CA ASN A 386 11.58 2.53 15.70
C ASN A 386 10.39 3.03 14.88
N PHE A 387 9.16 2.64 15.19
CA PHE A 387 8.01 2.86 14.32
C PHE A 387 6.81 3.49 15.05
N VAL A 388 6.10 4.38 14.36
CA VAL A 388 4.82 4.92 14.79
C VAL A 388 3.65 3.97 14.50
N GLY A 389 2.43 4.38 14.83
CA GLY A 389 1.24 3.51 14.78
C GLY A 389 0.83 3.07 13.37
N ASP A 390 1.17 3.86 12.34
CA ASP A 390 0.84 3.56 10.94
C ASP A 390 1.94 2.78 10.20
N GLY A 391 3.03 2.44 10.89
CA GLY A 391 4.14 1.66 10.34
C GLY A 391 5.31 2.49 9.80
N HIS A 392 5.23 3.82 9.74
CA HIS A 392 6.40 4.65 9.43
C HIS A 392 7.44 4.64 10.56
N PHE A 393 8.69 4.95 10.23
CA PHE A 393 9.71 5.21 11.23
C PHE A 393 9.35 6.43 12.11
N THR A 394 9.78 6.41 13.36
CA THR A 394 9.75 7.60 14.24
C THR A 394 10.69 8.68 13.72
N GLU A 395 10.48 9.93 14.12
CA GLU A 395 11.38 11.05 13.82
C GLU A 395 12.83 10.76 14.24
N ALA A 396 13.03 10.22 15.44
CA ALA A 396 14.34 9.84 15.94
C ALA A 396 15.01 8.73 15.11
N ALA A 397 14.22 7.76 14.62
CA ALA A 397 14.73 6.75 13.70
C ALA A 397 15.08 7.36 12.34
N ASN A 398 14.20 8.18 11.75
CA ASN A 398 14.46 8.88 10.49
C ASN A 398 15.72 9.75 10.55
N HIS A 399 15.96 10.46 11.65
CA HIS A 399 17.19 11.24 11.83
C HIS A 399 18.46 10.37 11.74
N LYS A 400 18.50 9.23 12.44
CA LYS A 400 19.64 8.28 12.36
C LYS A 400 19.82 7.71 10.96
N LEU A 401 18.71 7.38 10.29
CA LEU A 401 18.73 6.91 8.90
C LEU A 401 19.26 8.00 7.96
N ALA A 402 18.90 9.27 8.19
CA ALA A 402 19.36 10.41 7.41
C ALA A 402 20.86 10.66 7.59
N GLU A 403 21.40 10.59 8.81
CA GLU A 403 22.85 10.67 9.05
C GLU A 403 23.61 9.60 8.25
N LYS A 404 23.10 8.36 8.27
CA LYS A 404 23.70 7.26 7.52
C LYS A 404 23.59 7.47 6.00
N ALA A 405 22.42 7.86 5.49
CA ALA A 405 22.22 8.14 4.07
C ALA A 405 23.11 9.29 3.59
N LEU A 406 23.21 10.37 4.37
CA LEU A 406 24.06 11.52 4.09
C LEU A 406 25.55 11.12 4.02
N SER A 407 26.01 10.22 4.90
CA SER A 407 27.39 9.73 4.86
C SER A 407 27.71 9.02 3.54
N VAL A 408 26.77 8.25 3.00
CA VAL A 408 26.89 7.54 1.71
C VAL A 408 26.85 8.55 0.57
N ILE A 409 25.88 9.47 0.58
CA ILE A 409 25.75 10.56 -0.40
C ILE A 409 27.06 11.35 -0.51
N GLN A 410 27.60 11.81 0.61
CA GLN A 410 28.84 12.60 0.63
C GLN A 410 30.05 11.80 0.17
N GLN A 411 30.09 10.49 0.43
CA GLN A 411 31.14 9.62 -0.10
C GLN A 411 31.08 9.58 -1.64
N GLU A 412 29.89 9.38 -2.21
CA GLU A 412 29.67 9.36 -3.66
C GLU A 412 29.93 10.74 -4.31
N LEU A 413 29.61 11.83 -3.61
CA LEU A 413 29.95 13.19 -4.03
C LEU A 413 31.47 13.38 -4.14
N ARG A 414 32.22 13.05 -3.08
CA ARG A 414 33.69 13.19 -3.04
C ARG A 414 34.44 12.32 -4.04
N GLN A 415 33.88 11.15 -4.41
CA GLN A 415 34.53 10.27 -5.38
C GLN A 415 34.54 10.88 -6.79
N ALA A 416 33.50 11.63 -7.17
CA ALA A 416 33.45 12.28 -8.47
C ALA A 416 34.47 13.42 -8.61
N ASP A 417 34.67 14.21 -7.56
CA ASP A 417 35.66 15.31 -7.56
C ASP A 417 37.11 14.82 -7.75
N ARG A 418 37.35 13.51 -7.58
CA ARG A 418 38.67 12.89 -7.72
C ARG A 418 38.92 12.25 -9.08
N GLN A 419 37.90 12.13 -9.94
CA GLN A 419 38.05 11.59 -11.30
C GLN A 419 38.16 12.77 -12.28
N PRO A 420 39.37 13.12 -12.75
CA PRO A 420 39.61 14.27 -13.62
C PRO A 420 39.09 14.09 -15.05
#